data_AF-A0A7Z9JZB8-F1
#
_entry.id   AF-A0A7Z9JZB8-F1
#
_cell.length_a   1.000
_cell.length_b   1.000
_cell.length_c   1.000
_cell.angle_alpha   90.00
_cell.angle_beta   90.00
_cell.angle_gamma   90.00
#
_symmetry.space_group_name_H-M   'P 1'
#
loop_
_entity.id
_entity.type
_entity.pdbx_description
1 polymer ?
#
loop_
_entity_poly.entity_id
_entity_poly.type
_entity_poly.pdbx_seq_one_letter_code
_entity_poly.pdbx_strand_id
1 'polypeptide(L)'
;MRIKVLGAAAGGGYPQWNCNHPNSRRARSGDPAARQRTQSSIAINRDGEHWFLFNASPDLRQQITDNDVLHPSQGLRHSPIQGVVLTNADVDHIAGLLNLRESQPLCLYATKKVLDVLQANSIFNVLNPKFVKRNTLALGESVELSFPNGVRSGIVVVPFAVPGKVALWLEAENKDVALAAVGEDTIALEVR
;
A
#
# COMPACT_ATOMS: atom_id res chain seq x y z
N MET A 1 15.58 11.85 -3.03
CA MET A 1 14.34 11.08 -2.83
C MET A 1 13.21 11.82 -3.52
N ARG A 2 12.35 11.13 -4.30
CA ARG A 2 11.10 11.70 -4.82
C ARG A 2 9.92 10.94 -4.24
N ILE A 3 8.85 11.67 -3.97
CA ILE A 3 7.59 11.13 -3.44
C ILE A 3 6.48 11.51 -4.42
N LYS A 4 5.71 10.52 -4.85
CA LYS A 4 4.55 10.69 -5.72
C LYS A 4 3.30 10.28 -4.95
N VAL A 5 2.36 11.20 -4.78
CA VAL A 5 1.04 10.88 -4.22
C VAL A 5 0.20 10.23 -5.31
N LEU A 6 -0.16 8.96 -5.11
CA LEU A 6 -0.98 8.19 -6.06
C LEU A 6 -2.48 8.33 -5.74
N GLY A 7 -2.80 8.36 -4.46
CA GLY A 7 -4.14 8.61 -3.94
C GLY A 7 -4.08 9.32 -2.59
N ALA A 8 -5.12 10.10 -2.31
CA ALA A 8 -5.15 11.04 -1.18
C ALA A 8 -6.50 11.05 -0.46
N ALA A 9 -7.40 10.13 -0.79
CA ALA A 9 -8.64 9.90 -0.04
C ALA A 9 -8.47 8.76 0.97
N ALA A 10 -9.29 8.75 2.02
CA ALA A 10 -9.45 7.58 2.88
C ALA A 10 -10.18 6.44 2.13
N GLY A 11 -10.42 5.32 2.82
CA GLY A 11 -11.23 4.21 2.31
C GLY A 11 -12.55 4.67 1.68
N GLY A 12 -12.88 4.10 0.52
CA GLY A 12 -14.05 4.47 -0.29
C GLY A 12 -13.76 5.52 -1.37
N GLY A 13 -12.66 6.27 -1.27
CA GLY A 13 -12.29 7.27 -2.27
C GLY A 13 -13.13 8.54 -2.22
N TYR A 14 -12.90 9.45 -3.16
CA TYR A 14 -13.70 10.66 -3.31
C TYR A 14 -14.02 10.90 -4.79
N PRO A 15 -15.30 10.86 -5.20
CA PRO A 15 -16.48 10.54 -4.39
C PRO A 15 -16.56 9.05 -4.02
N GLN A 16 -17.01 8.72 -2.81
CA GLN A 16 -17.29 7.34 -2.44
C GLN A 16 -18.50 6.80 -3.21
N TRP A 17 -18.41 5.54 -3.66
CA TRP A 17 -19.32 4.92 -4.63
C TRP A 17 -20.81 5.04 -4.27
N ASN A 18 -21.17 4.91 -2.98
CA ASN A 18 -22.53 5.01 -2.46
C ASN A 18 -22.81 6.30 -1.67
N CYS A 19 -21.92 7.29 -1.70
CA CYS A 19 -22.07 8.53 -0.96
C CYS A 19 -22.73 9.63 -1.81
N ASN A 20 -23.85 10.16 -1.33
CA ASN A 20 -24.56 11.28 -1.95
C ASN A 20 -24.43 12.59 -1.14
N HIS A 21 -23.44 12.69 -0.24
CA HIS A 21 -23.15 13.95 0.47
C HIS A 21 -22.87 15.09 -0.52
N PRO A 22 -23.16 16.38 -0.20
CA PRO A 22 -22.92 17.50 -1.11
C PRO A 22 -21.53 17.53 -1.77
N ASN A 23 -20.47 17.21 -1.03
CA ASN A 23 -19.11 17.12 -1.60
C ASN A 23 -19.00 16.02 -2.67
N SER A 24 -19.55 14.83 -2.41
CA SER A 24 -19.56 13.74 -3.40
C SER A 24 -20.36 14.10 -4.64
N ARG A 25 -21.49 14.81 -4.50
CA ARG A 25 -22.26 15.32 -5.66
C ARG A 25 -21.45 16.31 -6.49
N ARG A 26 -20.73 17.23 -5.85
CA ARG A 26 -19.84 18.19 -6.54
C ARG A 26 -18.74 17.48 -7.32
N ALA A 27 -18.10 16.48 -6.71
CA ALA A 27 -17.07 15.69 -7.41
C ALA A 27 -17.62 14.90 -8.60
N ARG A 28 -18.84 14.36 -8.49
CA ARG A 28 -19.54 13.68 -9.60
C ARG A 28 -19.94 14.63 -10.72
N SER A 29 -20.32 15.87 -10.40
CA SER A 29 -20.65 16.88 -11.40
C SER A 29 -19.44 17.52 -12.07
N GLY A 30 -18.22 17.06 -11.77
CA GLY A 30 -16.99 17.58 -12.37
C GLY A 30 -16.57 18.96 -11.86
N ASP A 31 -17.01 19.37 -10.66
CA ASP A 31 -16.59 20.66 -10.08
C ASP A 31 -15.06 20.68 -9.87
N PRO A 32 -14.32 21.64 -10.48
CA PRO A 32 -12.87 21.68 -10.40
C PRO A 32 -12.33 21.96 -8.98
N ALA A 33 -13.15 22.51 -8.08
CA ALA A 33 -12.82 22.67 -6.67
C ALA A 33 -13.05 21.38 -5.85
N ALA A 34 -13.69 20.36 -6.46
CA ALA A 34 -14.00 19.07 -5.86
C ALA A 34 -13.36 17.91 -6.65
N ARG A 35 -12.05 18.02 -6.94
CA ARG A 35 -11.32 16.99 -7.71
C ARG A 35 -11.46 15.60 -7.09
N GLN A 36 -11.73 14.61 -7.93
CA GLN A 36 -11.80 13.21 -7.53
C GLN A 36 -10.44 12.72 -7.03
N ARG A 37 -10.43 11.78 -6.09
CA ARG A 37 -9.24 11.20 -5.47
C ARG A 37 -9.43 9.71 -5.24
N THR A 38 -8.45 8.94 -5.68
CA THR A 38 -8.28 7.53 -5.32
C THR A 38 -7.81 7.40 -3.87
N GLN A 39 -7.94 6.19 -3.33
CA GLN A 39 -7.61 5.83 -1.96
C GLN A 39 -6.11 5.92 -1.66
N SER A 40 -5.77 6.19 -0.40
CA SER A 40 -4.45 6.51 0.11
C SER A 40 -3.35 5.55 -0.38
N SER A 41 -2.39 6.09 -1.12
CA SER A 41 -1.17 5.40 -1.51
C SER A 41 -0.15 6.43 -2.01
N ILE A 42 1.13 6.19 -1.74
CA ILE A 42 2.23 6.97 -2.31
C ILE A 42 3.26 6.03 -2.93
N ALA A 43 4.07 6.54 -3.85
CA ALA A 43 5.26 5.87 -4.36
C ALA A 43 6.50 6.69 -4.03
N ILE A 44 7.58 6.03 -3.63
CA ILE A 44 8.87 6.66 -3.31
C ILE A 44 9.98 6.04 -4.16
N ASN A 45 10.89 6.87 -4.66
CA ASN A 45 12.14 6.44 -5.27
C ASN A 45 13.35 7.27 -4.83
N ARG A 46 14.55 6.77 -5.15
CA ARG A 46 15.82 7.48 -4.95
C ARG A 46 16.69 7.62 -6.20
N ASP A 47 16.48 6.79 -7.21
CA ASP A 47 17.29 6.72 -8.43
C ASP A 47 16.61 7.24 -9.70
N GLY A 48 15.31 7.55 -9.64
CA GLY A 48 14.54 8.01 -10.79
C GLY A 48 13.75 6.92 -11.51
N GLU A 49 14.04 5.64 -11.27
CA GLU A 49 13.53 4.52 -12.07
C GLU A 49 12.78 3.48 -11.24
N HIS A 50 13.24 3.19 -10.02
CA HIS A 50 12.75 2.09 -9.21
C HIS A 50 11.89 2.60 -8.06
N TRP A 51 10.61 2.21 -8.05
CA TRP A 51 9.62 2.73 -7.11
C TRP A 51 9.19 1.70 -6.08
N PHE A 52 9.01 2.17 -4.83
CA PHE A 52 8.34 1.41 -3.78
C PHE A 52 6.99 2.05 -3.49
N LEU A 53 5.94 1.23 -3.52
CA LEU A 53 4.60 1.64 -3.10
C LEU A 53 4.51 1.60 -1.58
N PHE A 54 3.82 2.57 -1.00
CA PHE A 54 3.43 2.58 0.41
C PHE A 54 1.91 2.46 0.43
N ASN A 55 1.46 1.29 0.87
CA ASN A 55 0.11 0.74 0.70
C ASN A 55 -0.28 0.50 -0.77
N ALA A 56 -1.08 -0.53 -0.99
CA ALA A 56 -1.59 -0.94 -2.29
C ALA A 56 -3.12 -0.86 -2.28
N SER A 57 -3.65 0.28 -2.75
CA SER A 57 -5.08 0.55 -2.69
C SER A 57 -5.92 -0.26 -3.69
N PRO A 58 -7.24 -0.45 -3.47
CA PRO A 58 -8.13 -1.02 -4.49
C PRO A 58 -8.04 -0.32 -5.85
N ASP A 59 -7.71 0.97 -5.86
CA ASP A 59 -7.57 1.79 -7.07
C ASP A 59 -6.22 1.61 -7.78
N LEU A 60 -5.35 0.70 -7.32
CA LEU A 60 -3.95 0.62 -7.76
C LEU A 60 -3.80 0.53 -9.28
N ARG A 61 -4.68 -0.20 -9.98
CA ARG A 61 -4.65 -0.27 -11.45
C ARG A 61 -4.84 1.12 -12.08
N GLN A 62 -5.78 1.92 -11.58
CA GLN A 62 -6.01 3.28 -12.05
C GLN A 62 -4.85 4.19 -11.66
N GLN A 63 -4.35 4.06 -10.44
CA GLN A 63 -3.16 4.79 -9.96
C GLN A 63 -1.93 4.52 -10.82
N ILE A 64 -1.68 3.28 -11.26
CA ILE A 64 -0.60 2.99 -12.20
C ILE A 64 -0.88 3.64 -13.55
N THR A 65 -2.11 3.51 -14.07
CA THR A 65 -2.49 4.06 -15.38
C THR A 65 -2.30 5.57 -15.45
N ASP A 66 -2.67 6.31 -14.40
CA ASP A 66 -2.61 7.77 -14.34
C ASP A 66 -1.21 8.33 -14.04
N ASN A 67 -0.23 7.46 -13.75
CA ASN A 67 1.12 7.86 -13.36
C ASN A 67 2.16 7.16 -14.25
N ASP A 68 2.59 7.87 -15.29
CA ASP A 68 3.61 7.47 -16.27
C ASP A 68 4.91 6.92 -15.65
N VAL A 69 5.35 7.47 -14.54
CA VAL A 69 6.52 6.99 -13.78
C VAL A 69 6.39 5.54 -13.28
N LEU A 70 5.17 5.00 -13.25
CA LEU A 70 4.88 3.61 -12.86
C LEU A 70 4.66 2.69 -14.08
N HIS A 71 4.77 3.20 -15.31
CA HIS A 71 4.55 2.41 -16.52
C HIS A 71 5.77 1.54 -16.87
N PRO A 72 5.56 0.38 -17.52
CA PRO A 72 6.66 -0.39 -18.08
C PRO A 72 7.42 0.42 -19.14
N SER A 73 8.76 0.42 -19.09
CA SER A 73 9.61 1.12 -20.05
C SER A 73 10.51 0.19 -20.87
N GLN A 74 10.57 -1.11 -20.54
CA GLN A 74 11.50 -2.07 -21.14
C GLN A 74 10.82 -3.42 -21.41
N GLY A 75 11.28 -4.13 -22.45
CA GLY A 75 10.88 -5.52 -22.73
C GLY A 75 9.38 -5.76 -22.90
N LEU A 76 8.97 -7.04 -22.96
CA LEU A 76 7.56 -7.42 -23.04
C LEU A 76 6.86 -7.41 -21.67
N ARG A 77 7.62 -7.62 -20.59
CA ARG A 77 7.15 -7.57 -19.20
C ARG A 77 8.20 -6.86 -18.36
N HIS A 78 7.81 -5.73 -17.80
CA HIS A 78 8.63 -4.91 -16.92
C HIS A 78 7.71 -4.19 -15.94
N SER A 79 8.24 -3.84 -14.77
CA SER A 79 7.56 -2.97 -13.83
C SER A 79 8.61 -2.14 -13.11
N PRO A 80 8.44 -0.81 -13.04
CA PRO A 80 9.29 0.02 -12.19
C PRO A 80 8.99 -0.19 -10.70
N ILE A 81 7.84 -0.79 -10.35
CA ILE A 81 7.49 -1.10 -8.96
C ILE A 81 8.32 -2.30 -8.47
N GLN A 82 9.24 -2.03 -7.54
CA GLN A 82 10.17 -3.01 -6.96
C GLN A 82 9.68 -3.61 -5.64
N GLY A 83 8.79 -2.90 -4.95
CA GLY A 83 8.23 -3.40 -3.70
C GLY A 83 7.04 -2.61 -3.20
N VAL A 84 6.40 -3.18 -2.18
CA VAL A 84 5.26 -2.59 -1.47
C VAL A 84 5.58 -2.63 0.02
N VAL A 85 5.38 -1.52 0.71
CA VAL A 85 5.45 -1.40 2.17
C VAL A 85 4.04 -1.18 2.69
N LEU A 86 3.55 -2.06 3.55
CA LEU A 86 2.22 -1.96 4.15
C LEU A 86 2.30 -1.40 5.56
N THR A 87 1.45 -0.42 5.86
CA THR A 87 1.34 0.18 7.19
C THR A 87 0.30 -0.48 8.09
N ASN A 88 -0.64 -1.22 7.50
CA ASN A 88 -1.66 -1.99 8.22
C ASN A 88 -2.27 -3.07 7.30
N ALA A 89 -3.30 -3.76 7.78
CA ALA A 89 -4.05 -4.78 7.03
C ALA A 89 -5.45 -4.31 6.57
N ASP A 90 -5.69 -3.00 6.49
CA ASP A 90 -6.98 -2.49 6.03
C ASP A 90 -7.20 -2.78 4.55
N VAL A 91 -8.47 -3.01 4.17
CA VAL A 91 -8.86 -3.35 2.78
C VAL A 91 -8.38 -2.27 1.81
N ASP A 92 -8.47 -1.00 2.20
CA ASP A 92 -8.02 0.14 1.40
C ASP A 92 -6.50 0.24 1.23
N HIS A 93 -5.72 -0.56 1.96
CA HIS A 93 -4.26 -0.61 1.86
C HIS A 93 -3.70 -1.94 1.35
N ILE A 94 -4.49 -3.02 1.31
CA ILE A 94 -4.02 -4.34 0.84
C ILE A 94 -4.71 -4.85 -0.43
N ALA A 95 -5.92 -4.40 -0.77
CA ALA A 95 -6.67 -4.97 -1.90
C ALA A 95 -5.95 -4.80 -3.24
N GLY A 96 -5.17 -3.72 -3.39
CA GLY A 96 -4.37 -3.47 -4.59
C GLY A 96 -3.31 -4.52 -4.87
N LEU A 97 -2.88 -5.29 -3.86
CA LEU A 97 -1.95 -6.40 -4.05
C LEU A 97 -2.47 -7.42 -5.06
N LEU A 98 -3.79 -7.58 -5.19
CA LEU A 98 -4.39 -8.48 -6.16
C LEU A 98 -4.12 -8.04 -7.61
N ASN A 99 -3.88 -6.74 -7.85
CA ASN A 99 -3.48 -6.22 -9.17
C ASN A 99 -2.01 -6.51 -9.52
N LEU A 100 -1.22 -7.07 -8.59
CA LEU A 100 0.22 -7.34 -8.76
C LEU A 100 0.53 -8.86 -8.86
N ARG A 101 -0.45 -9.67 -9.26
CA ARG A 101 -0.40 -11.15 -9.19
C ARG A 101 0.26 -11.83 -10.38
N GLU A 102 0.56 -11.10 -11.44
CA GLU A 102 1.04 -11.62 -12.72
C GLU A 102 2.53 -12.04 -12.70
N SER A 103 3.02 -12.49 -11.54
CA SER A 103 4.36 -13.06 -11.29
C SER A 103 5.52 -12.14 -11.67
N GLN A 104 5.35 -10.82 -11.47
CA GLN A 104 6.45 -9.87 -11.51
C GLN A 104 7.29 -9.99 -10.22
N PRO A 105 8.64 -9.99 -10.29
CA PRO A 105 9.47 -9.95 -9.09
C PRO A 105 9.13 -8.74 -8.21
N LEU A 106 8.90 -8.96 -6.91
CA LEU A 106 8.43 -7.93 -5.97
C LEU A 106 8.90 -8.22 -4.54
N CYS A 107 9.28 -7.18 -3.80
CA CYS A 107 9.50 -7.27 -2.36
C CYS A 107 8.29 -6.70 -1.59
N LEU A 108 7.65 -7.50 -0.74
CA LEU A 108 6.57 -7.07 0.15
C LEU A 108 7.11 -6.88 1.57
N TYR A 109 6.86 -5.74 2.18
CA TYR A 109 7.29 -5.39 3.54
C TYR A 109 6.08 -5.07 4.41
N ALA A 110 5.99 -5.68 5.59
CA ALA A 110 4.99 -5.34 6.59
C ALA A 110 5.40 -5.88 7.97
N THR A 111 4.69 -5.50 9.04
CA THR A 111 4.85 -6.17 10.34
C THR A 111 4.51 -7.66 10.24
N LYS A 112 5.00 -8.46 11.18
CA LYS A 112 4.72 -9.90 11.17
C LYS A 112 3.21 -10.16 11.24
N LYS A 113 2.49 -9.38 12.04
CA LYS A 113 1.03 -9.46 12.16
C LYS A 113 0.32 -9.27 10.83
N VAL A 114 0.69 -8.26 10.04
CA VAL A 114 0.10 -8.02 8.71
C VAL A 114 0.47 -9.14 7.73
N LEU A 115 1.72 -9.63 7.74
CA LEU A 115 2.12 -10.74 6.87
C LEU A 115 1.38 -12.05 7.19
N ASP A 116 1.15 -12.34 8.47
CA ASP A 116 0.42 -13.52 8.92
C ASP A 116 -1.05 -13.45 8.47
N VAL A 117 -1.67 -12.26 8.54
CA VAL A 117 -3.01 -12.01 7.98
C VAL A 117 -3.04 -12.32 6.48
N LEU A 118 -2.09 -11.79 5.71
CA LEU A 118 -2.04 -12.05 4.26
C LEU A 118 -1.79 -13.54 3.94
N GLN A 119 -1.04 -14.26 4.78
CA GLN A 119 -0.79 -15.68 4.60
C GLN A 119 -2.03 -16.54 4.91
N ALA A 120 -2.80 -16.17 5.94
CA ALA A 120 -4.02 -16.87 6.31
C ALA A 120 -5.15 -16.71 5.27
N ASN A 121 -5.10 -15.66 4.45
CA ASN A 121 -6.11 -15.35 3.44
C ASN A 121 -5.67 -15.84 2.06
N SER A 122 -6.26 -16.96 1.61
CA SER A 122 -5.83 -17.67 0.40
C SER A 122 -5.85 -16.82 -0.87
N ILE A 123 -6.68 -15.79 -0.95
CA ILE A 123 -6.71 -14.87 -2.09
C ILE A 123 -5.39 -14.13 -2.30
N PHE A 124 -4.61 -13.86 -1.24
CA PHE A 124 -3.30 -13.20 -1.36
C PHE A 124 -2.17 -14.17 -1.68
N ASN A 125 -2.43 -15.48 -1.73
CA ASN A 125 -1.46 -16.47 -2.21
C ASN A 125 -1.32 -16.44 -3.75
N VAL A 126 -2.13 -15.63 -4.43
CA VAL A 126 -1.89 -15.24 -5.84
C VAL A 126 -0.55 -14.50 -6.00
N LEU A 127 -0.03 -13.89 -4.93
CA LEU A 127 1.35 -13.40 -4.86
C LEU A 127 2.29 -14.60 -4.72
N ASN A 128 2.73 -15.13 -5.86
CA ASN A 128 3.53 -16.35 -5.94
C ASN A 128 4.87 -16.19 -5.18
N PRO A 129 5.18 -17.03 -4.17
CA PRO A 129 6.41 -16.91 -3.37
C PRO A 129 7.71 -17.14 -4.16
N LYS A 130 7.64 -17.69 -5.38
CA LYS A 130 8.80 -17.74 -6.29
C LYS A 130 9.22 -16.37 -6.82
N PHE A 131 8.31 -15.40 -6.84
CA PHE A 131 8.52 -14.06 -7.39
C PHE A 131 8.38 -12.96 -6.32
N VAL A 132 7.55 -13.20 -5.29
CA VAL A 132 7.25 -12.21 -4.26
C VAL A 132 7.92 -12.60 -2.95
N LYS A 133 8.92 -11.83 -2.54
CA LYS A 133 9.61 -12.01 -1.25
C LYS A 133 8.89 -11.21 -0.16
N ARG A 134 8.39 -11.87 0.88
CA ARG A 134 7.80 -11.23 2.06
C ARG A 134 8.87 -10.97 3.12
N ASN A 135 9.02 -9.73 3.57
CA ASN A 135 10.04 -9.28 4.51
C ASN A 135 9.36 -8.64 5.72
N THR A 136 9.69 -9.10 6.92
CA THR A 136 9.13 -8.56 8.16
C THR A 136 9.76 -7.22 8.52
N LEU A 137 8.94 -6.29 9.01
CA LEU A 137 9.36 -5.04 9.64
C LEU A 137 9.12 -5.12 11.15
N ALA A 138 10.16 -4.85 11.94
CA ALA A 138 10.08 -4.78 13.40
C ALA A 138 10.11 -3.32 13.88
N LEU A 139 9.28 -2.99 14.88
CA LEU A 139 9.15 -1.62 15.39
C LEU A 139 10.49 -1.07 15.90
N GLY A 140 10.80 0.18 15.53
CA GLY A 140 12.04 0.88 15.89
C GLY A 140 13.28 0.43 15.12
N GLU A 141 13.21 -0.66 14.36
CA GLU A 141 14.35 -1.15 13.59
C GLU A 141 14.42 -0.49 12.21
N SER A 142 15.61 0.01 11.88
CA SER A 142 15.89 0.58 10.57
C SER A 142 16.06 -0.51 9.53
N VAL A 143 15.22 -0.49 8.48
CA VAL A 143 15.26 -1.46 7.38
C VAL A 143 15.51 -0.73 6.07
N GLU A 144 16.60 -1.07 5.39
CA GLU A 144 16.85 -0.61 4.02
C GLU A 144 16.12 -1.50 3.01
N LEU A 145 15.24 -0.89 2.22
CA LEU A 145 14.47 -1.59 1.18
C LEU A 145 15.41 -2.10 0.09
N SER A 146 15.12 -3.30 -0.42
CA SER A 146 15.90 -3.96 -1.46
C SER A 146 15.05 -4.18 -2.70
N PHE A 147 15.66 -4.04 -3.87
CA PHE A 147 15.08 -4.49 -5.12
C PHE A 147 14.93 -6.03 -5.12
N PRO A 148 14.10 -6.63 -5.99
CA PRO A 148 13.91 -8.07 -6.07
C PRO A 148 15.20 -8.86 -6.37
N ASN A 149 16.19 -8.23 -7.00
CA ASN A 149 17.52 -8.80 -7.25
C ASN A 149 18.45 -8.77 -6.02
N GLY A 150 18.01 -8.23 -4.89
CA GLY A 150 18.77 -8.14 -3.64
C GLY A 150 19.62 -6.88 -3.48
N VAL A 151 19.74 -6.05 -4.51
CA VAL A 151 20.45 -4.76 -4.43
C VAL A 151 19.69 -3.80 -3.52
N ARG A 152 20.42 -3.03 -2.71
CA ARG A 152 19.85 -2.03 -1.80
C ARG A 152 19.40 -0.79 -2.57
N SER A 153 18.23 -0.27 -2.23
CA SER A 153 17.63 0.88 -2.90
C SER A 153 18.11 2.23 -2.38
N GLY A 154 18.83 2.25 -1.25
CA GLY A 154 19.15 3.49 -0.53
C GLY A 154 17.96 4.11 0.20
N ILE A 155 16.75 3.53 0.13
CA ILE A 155 15.57 3.97 0.88
C ILE A 155 15.51 3.20 2.18
N VAL A 156 15.53 3.93 3.30
CA VAL A 156 15.47 3.35 4.64
C VAL A 156 14.13 3.67 5.28
N VAL A 157 13.49 2.67 5.89
CA VAL A 157 12.26 2.83 6.66
C VAL A 157 12.47 2.47 8.11
N VAL A 158 11.90 3.25 9.02
CA VAL A 158 11.82 2.92 10.46
C VAL A 158 10.35 2.88 10.85
N PRO A 159 9.78 1.70 11.12
CA PRO A 159 8.40 1.56 11.53
C PRO A 159 8.24 1.93 13.01
N PHE A 160 7.19 2.67 13.35
CA PHE A 160 6.85 2.96 14.73
C PHE A 160 5.34 2.84 14.95
N ALA A 161 4.96 2.39 16.14
CA ALA A 161 3.56 2.23 16.49
C ALA A 161 2.88 3.61 16.58
N VAL A 162 1.66 3.67 16.06
CA VAL A 162 0.75 4.80 16.23
C VAL A 162 -0.57 4.29 16.81
N PRO A 163 -1.35 5.12 17.52
CA PRO A 163 -2.70 4.73 17.89
C PRO A 163 -3.50 4.39 16.63
N GLY A 164 -3.97 3.14 16.56
CA GLY A 164 -4.70 2.63 15.41
C GLY A 164 -5.63 1.51 15.81
N LYS A 165 -6.54 1.17 14.91
CA LYS A 165 -7.46 0.05 15.09
C LYS A 165 -6.93 -1.18 14.36
N VAL A 166 -7.31 -2.36 14.83
CA VAL A 166 -7.24 -3.59 14.04
C VAL A 166 -8.09 -3.38 12.78
N ALA A 167 -7.69 -3.97 11.65
CA ALA A 167 -8.48 -3.89 10.43
C ALA A 167 -9.89 -4.41 10.66
N LEU A 168 -10.90 -3.69 10.17
CA LEU A 168 -12.32 -3.92 10.50
C LEU A 168 -12.78 -5.37 10.25
N TRP A 169 -12.24 -5.99 9.21
CA TRP A 169 -12.60 -7.36 8.80
C TRP A 169 -11.92 -8.46 9.64
N LEU A 170 -10.96 -8.10 10.50
CA LEU A 170 -10.30 -8.98 11.46
C LEU A 170 -10.88 -8.84 12.87
N GLU A 171 -11.86 -7.95 13.09
CA GLU A 171 -12.54 -7.83 14.36
C GLU A 171 -13.31 -9.14 14.64
N ALA A 172 -12.87 -9.88 15.67
CA ALA A 172 -13.60 -11.06 16.12
C ALA A 172 -14.95 -10.66 16.73
N GLU A 173 -15.95 -11.54 16.63
CA GLU A 173 -17.31 -11.31 17.18
C GLU A 173 -17.36 -11.14 18.72
N ASN A 174 -16.25 -11.35 19.44
CA ASN A 174 -16.19 -11.23 20.90
C ASN A 174 -15.26 -10.08 21.36
N LYS A 175 -15.92 -8.99 21.75
CA LYS A 175 -15.64 -8.00 22.82
C LYS A 175 -14.25 -7.34 22.93
N ASP A 176 -14.32 -6.04 23.17
CA ASP A 176 -13.22 -5.13 23.49
C ASP A 176 -12.20 -4.96 22.37
N VAL A 177 -12.67 -4.49 21.21
CA VAL A 177 -11.78 -3.81 20.27
C VAL A 177 -11.29 -2.56 20.96
N ALA A 178 -10.17 -2.67 21.67
CA ALA A 178 -9.50 -1.55 22.29
C ALA A 178 -9.23 -0.53 21.18
N LEU A 179 -10.04 0.53 21.15
CA LEU A 179 -9.96 1.69 20.25
C LEU A 179 -8.63 2.48 20.39
N ALA A 180 -7.64 1.90 21.07
CA ALA A 180 -6.37 2.50 21.44
C ALA A 180 -5.24 1.47 21.62
N ALA A 181 -5.30 0.30 20.97
CA ALA A 181 -4.17 -0.62 21.01
C ALA A 181 -2.97 -0.02 20.23
N VAL A 182 -2.03 0.58 20.95
CA VAL A 182 -0.71 0.93 20.42
C VAL A 182 0.03 -0.39 20.18
N GLY A 183 0.14 -0.80 18.92
CA GLY A 183 0.71 -2.11 18.55
C GLY A 183 1.08 -2.19 17.07
N GLU A 184 1.35 -3.40 16.58
CA GLU A 184 1.79 -3.66 15.19
C GLU A 184 0.66 -3.69 14.15
N ASP A 185 -0.58 -3.39 14.56
CA ASP A 185 -1.77 -3.39 13.70
C ASP A 185 -1.77 -2.24 12.69
N THR A 186 -1.40 -1.06 13.17
CA THR A 186 -1.21 0.14 12.36
C THR A 186 0.09 0.79 12.79
N ILE A 187 1.00 0.95 11.84
CA ILE A 187 2.28 1.61 12.04
C ILE A 187 2.34 2.89 11.21
N ALA A 188 3.17 3.82 11.63
CA ALA A 188 3.69 4.85 10.75
C ALA A 188 5.15 4.54 10.39
N LEU A 189 5.65 5.20 9.36
CA LEU A 189 6.98 4.98 8.82
C LEU A 189 7.72 6.30 8.79
N GLU A 190 8.88 6.35 9.43
CA GLU A 190 9.89 7.34 9.09
C GLU A 190 10.62 6.85 7.83
N VAL A 191 10.73 7.68 6.80
CA VAL A 191 11.41 7.35 5.55
C VAL A 191 12.62 8.25 5.38
N ARG A 192 13.80 7.64 5.24
CA ARG A 192 15.09 8.33 5.12
C ARG A 192 15.73 8.05 3.77
#